data_AF-A0AA85KJ67-F1
#
_entry.id   AF-A0AA85KJ67-F1
#
_cell.length_a   1.000
_cell.length_b   1.000
_cell.length_c   1.000
_cell.angle_alpha   90.00
_cell.angle_beta   90.00
_cell.angle_gamma   90.00
#
_symmetry.space_group_name_H-M   'P 1'
#
loop_
_entity.id
_entity.type
_entity.pdbx_description
1 polymer ?
#
loop_
_entity_poly.entity_id
_entity_poly.type
_entity_poly.pdbx_seq_one_letter_code
_entity_poly.pdbx_strand_id
1 'polypeptide(L)'
;MKAQVEENKALEGTSKTQELCKILQKRLKKGEENNISHLEHEGINYDDPQIISELLSEWFSNNTKAHPSPILDITCKNNYKLGEINFNIQNIASAVRTLKANSSCGIDDIPSVIYKNGGTDMIVLLLRIFNISLVTETYPETWKNTYILPKHKGGAKTSACNYRPINITPVISRIMEKVIEDQMSDYFLKHKLDLGLIYSQNLSFSEHISNQVSKSRRLIGFLLRNLYRNESRILLYKFCVRPLLDYCSFIFSSTRIEDKLKVEGVQRYFTRKVLGTDNGTNYSTRCEILGLETLWLRRLRLNLSLFYKLLNQIVHTPANYTRSSGNTGYNLRHTKGTVAIEPCKTATRQRFFLVRYAQIWNKLPEKTRLASTLASFEKALNDTLSEFVIDTSGNSHVRVSEIIGPFNV
;
A
#
# COMPACT_ATOMS: atom_id res chain seq x y z
N MET A 1 3.97 7.21 -35.94
CA MET A 1 2.88 6.60 -36.72
C MET A 1 1.71 7.52 -37.08
N LYS A 2 1.10 8.33 -36.19
CA LYS A 2 0.18 9.41 -36.67
C LYS A 2 0.87 10.32 -37.71
N ALA A 3 2.14 10.64 -37.45
CA ALA A 3 2.98 11.40 -38.36
C ALA A 3 3.45 10.63 -39.62
N GLN A 4 3.48 9.29 -39.60
CA GLN A 4 3.85 8.47 -40.77
C GLN A 4 2.65 8.27 -41.70
N VAL A 5 1.45 8.19 -41.12
CA VAL A 5 0.16 8.18 -41.82
C VAL A 5 -0.16 9.57 -42.39
N GLU A 6 0.23 10.65 -41.71
CA GLU A 6 0.20 12.02 -42.24
C GLU A 6 1.26 12.25 -43.33
N GLU A 7 2.49 11.70 -43.20
CA GLU A 7 3.52 11.74 -44.26
C GLU A 7 3.04 11.04 -45.55
N ASN A 8 2.44 9.86 -45.43
CA ASN A 8 1.91 9.14 -46.59
C ASN A 8 0.70 9.85 -47.23
N LYS A 9 -0.13 10.54 -46.45
CA LYS A 9 -1.22 11.39 -46.96
C LYS A 9 -0.74 12.70 -47.60
N ALA A 10 0.36 13.28 -47.11
CA ALA A 10 0.94 14.51 -47.66
C ALA A 10 1.70 14.28 -48.99
N LEU A 11 2.20 13.07 -49.22
CA LEU A 11 2.87 12.67 -50.47
C LEU A 11 1.92 12.58 -51.68
N GLU A 12 0.61 12.44 -51.45
CA GLU A 12 -0.44 12.34 -52.48
C GLU A 12 -0.97 13.71 -52.98
N GLY A 13 -0.62 14.82 -52.30
CA GLY A 13 -1.10 16.18 -52.63
C GLY A 13 -0.07 17.09 -53.30
N THR A 14 -0.53 18.13 -54.01
CA THR A 14 0.25 19.03 -54.89
C THR A 14 1.10 20.11 -54.19
N SER A 15 1.17 20.17 -52.85
CA SER A 15 1.97 21.17 -52.08
C SER A 15 3.08 20.51 -51.24
N LYS A 16 4.03 19.86 -51.93
CA LYS A 16 4.91 18.82 -51.35
C LYS A 16 6.04 19.29 -50.42
N THR A 17 6.51 20.53 -50.52
CA THR A 17 7.75 20.96 -49.80
C THR A 17 7.48 21.75 -48.52
N GLN A 18 6.43 22.59 -48.49
CA GLN A 18 6.17 23.44 -47.32
C GLN A 18 5.56 22.67 -46.14
N GLU A 19 4.68 21.71 -46.38
CA GLU A 19 4.10 20.88 -45.31
C GLU A 19 5.11 19.89 -44.73
N LEU A 20 5.94 19.27 -45.58
CA LEU A 20 7.04 18.40 -45.15
C LEU A 20 8.05 19.20 -44.31
N CYS A 21 8.46 20.39 -44.76
CA CYS A 21 9.34 21.27 -43.99
C CYS A 21 8.72 21.71 -42.65
N LYS A 22 7.42 21.99 -42.60
CA LYS A 22 6.72 22.32 -41.33
C LYS A 22 6.72 21.13 -40.36
N ILE A 23 6.51 19.91 -40.85
CA ILE A 23 6.54 18.68 -40.03
C ILE A 23 7.96 18.42 -39.52
N LEU A 24 8.98 18.56 -40.37
CA LEU A 24 10.40 18.40 -40.01
C LEU A 24 10.84 19.46 -38.99
N GLN A 25 10.51 20.73 -39.21
CA GLN A 25 10.77 21.83 -38.26
C GLN A 25 10.06 21.61 -36.92
N LYS A 26 8.83 21.07 -36.94
CA LYS A 26 8.09 20.74 -35.71
C LYS A 26 8.70 19.55 -34.96
N ARG A 27 9.37 18.61 -35.65
CA ARG A 27 10.13 17.52 -35.01
C ARG A 27 11.48 18.01 -34.46
N LEU A 28 12.20 18.85 -35.21
CA LEU A 28 13.44 19.49 -34.76
C LEU A 28 13.21 20.32 -33.48
N LYS A 29 12.18 21.18 -33.46
CA LYS A 29 11.82 21.97 -32.28
C LYS A 29 11.37 21.14 -31.07
N LYS A 30 10.79 19.97 -31.28
CA LYS A 30 10.35 19.07 -30.19
C LYS A 30 11.51 18.29 -29.56
N GLY A 31 12.65 18.18 -30.25
CA GLY A 31 13.91 17.67 -29.71
C GLY A 31 14.60 18.67 -28.77
N GLU A 32 14.47 19.97 -29.03
CA GLU A 32 15.11 21.03 -28.24
C GLU A 32 14.46 21.24 -26.85
N GLU A 33 13.15 21.02 -26.70
CA GLU A 33 12.43 21.30 -25.43
C GLU A 33 12.74 20.33 -24.28
N ASN A 34 13.30 19.16 -24.56
CA ASN A 34 13.56 18.10 -23.56
C ASN A 34 15.04 17.91 -23.18
N ASN A 35 15.96 18.62 -23.83
CA ASN A 35 17.38 18.47 -23.53
C ASN A 35 17.75 19.25 -22.26
N ILE A 36 18.43 18.57 -21.33
CA ILE A 36 18.99 19.19 -20.13
C ILE A 36 20.26 19.90 -20.57
N SER A 37 20.21 21.22 -20.66
CA SER A 37 21.34 22.03 -21.14
C SER A 37 22.33 22.40 -20.04
N HIS A 38 21.87 22.46 -18.78
CA HIS A 38 22.71 22.85 -17.64
C HIS A 38 22.30 22.07 -16.39
N LEU A 39 23.28 21.63 -15.61
CA LEU A 39 23.09 20.97 -14.32
C LEU A 39 24.07 21.54 -13.29
N GLU A 40 23.58 21.89 -12.11
CA GLU A 40 24.36 22.36 -10.98
C GLU A 40 24.67 21.18 -10.05
N HIS A 41 25.95 20.97 -9.76
CA HIS A 41 26.44 20.00 -8.78
C HIS A 41 27.55 20.63 -7.95
N GLU A 42 27.42 20.59 -6.63
CA GLU A 42 28.39 21.17 -5.67
C GLU A 42 28.74 22.66 -5.91
N GLY A 43 27.78 23.44 -6.43
CA GLY A 43 27.95 24.87 -6.71
C GLY A 43 28.65 25.18 -8.05
N ILE A 44 28.94 24.15 -8.85
CA ILE A 44 29.47 24.27 -10.21
C ILE A 44 28.36 23.95 -11.21
N ASN A 45 28.25 24.78 -12.25
CA ASN A 45 27.34 24.53 -13.36
C ASN A 45 28.07 23.79 -14.49
N TYR A 46 27.50 22.67 -14.89
CA TYR A 46 27.96 21.83 -16.00
C TYR A 46 27.00 22.00 -17.18
N ASP A 47 27.56 22.13 -18.37
CA ASP A 47 26.87 22.29 -19.66
C ASP A 47 27.16 21.15 -20.63
N ASP A 48 28.23 20.37 -20.40
CA ASP A 48 28.55 19.20 -21.19
C ASP A 48 27.52 18.06 -21.00
N PRO A 49 26.86 17.58 -22.08
CA PRO A 49 25.81 16.55 -21.98
C PRO A 49 26.29 15.22 -21.40
N GLN A 50 27.55 14.84 -21.63
CA GLN A 50 28.08 13.57 -21.13
C GLN A 50 28.29 13.65 -19.62
N ILE A 51 28.91 14.73 -19.13
CA ILE A 51 29.08 14.98 -17.70
C ILE A 51 27.71 15.09 -17.00
N ILE A 52 26.74 15.79 -17.60
CA ILE A 52 25.37 15.88 -17.06
C ILE A 52 24.74 14.49 -16.91
N SER A 53 24.91 13.62 -17.91
CA SER A 53 24.38 12.24 -17.89
C SER A 53 25.03 11.39 -16.80
N GLU A 54 26.36 11.50 -16.64
CA GLU A 54 27.12 10.81 -15.59
C GLU A 54 26.69 11.25 -14.19
N LEU A 55 26.59 12.58 -13.96
CA LEU A 55 26.14 13.15 -12.69
C LEU A 55 24.71 12.72 -12.33
N LEU A 56 23.79 12.71 -13.29
CA LEU A 56 22.42 12.24 -13.06
C LEU A 56 22.39 10.73 -12.78
N SER A 57 23.19 9.94 -13.48
CA SER A 57 23.28 8.49 -13.27
C SER A 57 23.84 8.16 -11.88
N GLU A 58 24.87 8.88 -11.45
CA GLU A 58 25.41 8.76 -10.09
C GLU A 58 24.37 9.18 -9.04
N TRP A 59 23.69 10.31 -9.23
CA TRP A 59 22.66 10.78 -8.32
C TRP A 59 21.51 9.77 -8.20
N PHE A 60 21.03 9.20 -9.32
CA PHE A 60 20.01 8.16 -9.32
C PHE A 60 20.52 6.92 -8.58
N SER A 61 21.73 6.45 -8.87
CA SER A 61 22.33 5.28 -8.22
C SER A 61 22.44 5.45 -6.70
N ASN A 62 22.95 6.60 -6.25
CA ASN A 62 23.11 6.90 -4.83
C ASN A 62 21.78 7.00 -4.06
N ASN A 63 20.73 7.56 -4.67
CA ASN A 63 19.40 7.67 -4.06
C ASN A 63 18.55 6.40 -4.21
N THR A 64 18.92 5.49 -5.10
CA THR A 64 18.25 4.20 -5.30
C THR A 64 18.94 3.04 -4.59
N LYS A 65 19.99 3.29 -3.79
CA LYS A 65 20.56 2.28 -2.88
C LYS A 65 19.47 1.79 -1.94
N ALA A 66 18.78 0.74 -2.37
CA ALA A 66 17.90 -0.03 -1.52
C ALA A 66 18.75 -0.45 -0.33
N HIS A 67 18.27 -0.14 0.88
CA HIS A 67 18.70 -0.94 2.03
C HIS A 67 18.57 -2.39 1.60
N PRO A 68 19.60 -3.24 1.78
CA PRO A 68 19.50 -4.65 1.44
C PRO A 68 18.22 -5.15 2.11
N SER A 69 17.18 -5.37 1.31
CA SER A 69 16.00 -6.02 1.81
C SER A 69 16.54 -7.36 2.28
N PRO A 70 16.38 -7.73 3.56
CA PRO A 70 16.77 -9.07 3.96
C PRO A 70 16.06 -9.98 2.96
N ILE A 71 16.84 -10.73 2.19
CA ILE A 71 16.29 -11.85 1.43
C ILE A 71 15.70 -12.71 2.53
N LEU A 72 14.40 -12.57 2.74
CA LEU A 72 13.70 -13.52 3.59
C LEU A 72 13.87 -14.82 2.82
N ASP A 73 14.65 -15.74 3.39
CA ASP A 73 14.54 -17.15 3.08
C ASP A 73 13.14 -17.57 3.50
N ILE A 74 12.15 -17.23 2.68
CA ILE A 74 10.80 -17.73 2.78
C ILE A 74 10.90 -19.17 2.33
N THR A 75 11.26 -20.05 3.27
CA THR A 75 10.88 -21.45 3.16
C THR A 75 9.35 -21.46 3.18
N CYS A 76 8.75 -21.46 2.01
CA CYS A 76 7.31 -21.52 1.82
C CYS A 76 6.76 -22.80 2.46
N LYS A 77 6.41 -22.75 3.75
CA LYS A 77 5.73 -23.84 4.48
C LYS A 77 4.23 -23.93 4.17
N ASN A 78 3.74 -23.09 3.25
CA ASN A 78 2.33 -23.06 2.86
C ASN A 78 2.15 -23.71 1.49
N ASN A 79 1.23 -24.69 1.41
CA ASN A 79 0.85 -25.45 0.20
C ASN A 79 0.17 -24.60 -0.90
N TYR A 80 0.21 -23.27 -0.84
CA TYR A 80 -0.32 -22.41 -1.89
C TYR A 80 0.76 -22.23 -2.95
N LYS A 81 0.81 -23.15 -3.92
CA LYS A 81 1.53 -22.91 -5.16
C LYS A 81 0.83 -21.75 -5.88
N LEU A 82 1.55 -20.65 -6.11
CA LEU A 82 1.13 -19.68 -7.13
C LEU A 82 0.85 -20.50 -8.39
N GLY A 83 -0.32 -20.33 -9.01
CA GLY A 83 -0.69 -21.12 -10.18
C GLY A 83 0.43 -21.10 -11.22
N GLU A 84 0.68 -22.23 -11.87
CA GLU A 84 1.76 -22.34 -12.87
C GLU A 84 1.62 -21.22 -13.91
N ILE A 85 2.61 -20.34 -13.99
CA ILE A 85 2.66 -19.29 -15.02
C ILE A 85 2.73 -20.00 -16.36
N ASN A 86 1.79 -19.67 -17.26
CA ASN A 86 1.72 -20.30 -18.57
C ASN A 86 1.66 -19.24 -19.68
N PHE A 87 2.52 -19.36 -20.68
CA PHE A 87 2.45 -18.54 -21.88
C PHE A 87 1.65 -19.26 -22.98
N ASN A 88 0.71 -18.54 -23.60
CA ASN A 88 -0.06 -19.06 -24.73
C ASN A 88 -0.33 -17.96 -25.76
N ILE A 89 -0.84 -18.34 -26.93
CA ILE A 89 -1.09 -17.41 -28.03
C ILE A 89 -2.06 -16.29 -27.60
N GLN A 90 -3.09 -16.62 -26.81
CA GLN A 90 -4.14 -15.69 -26.43
C GLN A 90 -3.64 -14.60 -25.49
N ASN A 91 -2.90 -14.98 -24.43
CA ASN A 91 -2.41 -14.03 -23.43
C ASN A 91 -1.29 -13.14 -23.96
N ILE A 92 -0.42 -13.66 -24.84
CA ILE A 92 0.58 -12.85 -25.53
C ILE A 92 -0.10 -11.89 -26.50
N ALA A 93 -1.08 -12.36 -27.27
CA ALA A 93 -1.83 -11.50 -28.19
C ALA A 93 -2.55 -10.36 -27.45
N SER A 94 -3.12 -10.62 -26.26
CA SER A 94 -3.72 -9.55 -25.45
C SER A 94 -2.67 -8.56 -24.94
N ALA A 95 -1.53 -9.04 -24.44
CA ALA A 95 -0.45 -8.16 -24.00
C ALA A 95 0.06 -7.25 -25.13
N VAL A 96 0.31 -7.80 -26.33
CA VAL A 96 0.75 -7.03 -27.52
C VAL A 96 -0.28 -5.96 -27.91
N ARG A 97 -1.59 -6.27 -27.82
CA ARG A 97 -2.66 -5.30 -28.12
C ARG A 97 -2.59 -4.07 -27.20
N THR A 98 -2.26 -4.25 -25.92
CA THR A 98 -2.18 -3.15 -24.93
C THR A 98 -1.00 -2.19 -25.15
N LEU A 99 0.01 -2.56 -25.95
CA LEU A 99 1.18 -1.72 -26.18
C LEU A 99 0.78 -0.36 -26.78
N LYS A 100 1.57 0.69 -26.53
CA LYS A 100 1.42 1.97 -27.24
C LYS A 100 2.25 1.92 -28.52
N ALA A 101 1.62 2.09 -29.68
CA ALA A 101 2.27 1.97 -31.00
C ALA A 101 3.42 2.97 -31.25
N ASN A 102 3.49 4.04 -30.45
CA ASN A 102 4.52 5.07 -30.50
C ASN A 102 5.37 5.11 -29.22
N SER A 103 5.47 3.99 -28.50
CA SER A 103 6.39 3.89 -27.36
C SER A 103 7.84 3.86 -27.83
N SER A 104 8.73 4.50 -27.06
CA SER A 104 10.18 4.45 -27.27
C SER A 104 10.66 3.00 -27.29
N CYS A 105 11.64 2.71 -28.15
CA CYS A 105 12.35 1.42 -28.16
C CYS A 105 13.31 1.33 -26.97
N GLY A 106 13.60 0.10 -26.53
CA GLY A 106 14.63 -0.16 -25.55
C GLY A 106 16.01 -0.25 -26.20
N ILE A 107 16.97 -0.80 -25.46
CA ILE A 107 18.36 -0.97 -25.91
C ILE A 107 18.52 -1.90 -27.12
N ASP A 108 17.48 -2.67 -27.44
CA ASP A 108 17.42 -3.56 -28.59
C ASP A 108 17.04 -2.83 -29.90
N ASP A 109 16.67 -1.55 -29.81
CA ASP A 109 16.19 -0.73 -30.94
C ASP A 109 15.01 -1.35 -31.70
N ILE A 110 14.25 -2.25 -31.07
CA ILE A 110 13.07 -2.87 -31.67
C ILE A 110 11.80 -2.11 -31.24
N PRO A 111 11.18 -1.31 -32.13
CA PRO A 111 10.01 -0.53 -31.75
C PRO A 111 8.76 -1.38 -31.58
N SER A 112 7.87 -0.92 -30.70
CA SER A 112 6.58 -1.57 -30.42
C SER A 112 5.66 -1.81 -31.63
N VAL A 113 5.84 -1.05 -32.71
CA VAL A 113 5.09 -1.22 -33.96
C VAL A 113 5.38 -2.57 -34.63
N ILE A 114 6.60 -3.09 -34.52
CA ILE A 114 6.98 -4.38 -35.10
C ILE A 114 6.19 -5.49 -34.43
N TYR A 115 6.10 -5.48 -33.10
CA TYR A 115 5.34 -6.47 -32.35
C TYR A 115 3.85 -6.39 -32.64
N LYS A 116 3.29 -5.17 -32.79
CA LYS A 116 1.86 -4.99 -33.12
C LYS A 116 1.48 -5.44 -34.52
N ASN A 117 2.32 -5.14 -35.50
CA ASN A 117 2.03 -5.41 -36.91
C ASN A 117 2.53 -6.79 -37.35
N GLY A 118 3.37 -7.44 -36.56
CA GLY A 118 3.96 -8.76 -36.87
C GLY A 118 2.98 -9.94 -36.84
N GLY A 119 1.71 -9.70 -36.51
CA GLY A 119 0.65 -10.70 -36.62
C GLY A 119 0.87 -11.97 -35.79
N THR A 120 0.31 -13.08 -36.24
CA THR A 120 0.35 -14.37 -35.54
C THR A 120 1.76 -14.94 -35.46
N ASP A 121 2.57 -14.77 -36.51
CA ASP A 121 3.94 -15.31 -36.55
C ASP A 121 4.82 -14.70 -35.45
N MET A 122 4.70 -13.38 -35.24
CA MET A 122 5.38 -12.70 -34.14
C MET A 122 4.92 -13.24 -32.78
N ILE A 123 3.62 -13.50 -32.60
CA ILE A 123 3.08 -14.06 -31.35
C ILE A 123 3.64 -15.47 -31.10
N VAL A 124 3.73 -16.31 -32.14
CA VAL A 124 4.29 -17.67 -32.04
C VAL A 124 5.77 -17.63 -31.69
N LEU A 125 6.52 -16.68 -32.26
CA LEU A 125 7.94 -16.49 -31.95
C LEU A 125 8.14 -16.06 -30.49
N LEU A 126 7.36 -15.08 -30.02
CA LEU A 126 7.36 -14.66 -28.61
C LEU A 126 7.02 -15.81 -27.68
N LEU A 127 5.99 -16.59 -28.02
CA LEU A 127 5.59 -17.77 -27.24
C LEU A 127 6.75 -18.76 -27.07
N ARG A 128 7.48 -19.03 -28.15
CA ARG A 128 8.63 -19.94 -28.12
C ARG A 128 9.73 -19.39 -27.22
N ILE A 129 10.07 -18.10 -27.34
CA ILE A 129 11.10 -17.47 -26.50
C ILE A 129 10.70 -17.49 -25.02
N PHE A 130 9.46 -17.13 -24.69
CA PHE A 130 9.01 -17.08 -23.30
C PHE A 130 8.97 -18.47 -22.66
N ASN A 131 8.54 -19.49 -23.41
CA ASN A 131 8.57 -20.87 -22.93
C ASN A 131 10.00 -21.39 -22.75
N ILE A 132 10.94 -21.03 -23.64
CA ILE A 132 12.36 -21.35 -23.43
C ILE A 132 12.84 -20.72 -22.12
N SER A 133 12.54 -19.45 -21.86
CA SER A 133 12.92 -18.76 -20.62
C SER A 133 12.36 -19.43 -19.36
N LEU A 134 11.13 -19.96 -19.40
CA LEU A 134 10.56 -20.74 -18.29
C LEU A 134 11.29 -22.07 -18.09
N VAL A 135 11.53 -22.82 -19.17
CA VAL A 135 12.16 -24.15 -19.11
C VAL A 135 13.60 -24.06 -18.63
N THR A 136 14.32 -23.01 -19.05
CA THR A 136 15.71 -22.79 -18.63
C THR A 136 15.82 -22.06 -17.29
N GLU A 137 14.69 -21.61 -16.72
CA GLU A 137 14.63 -20.79 -15.49
C GLU A 137 15.52 -19.52 -15.56
N THR A 138 15.75 -19.01 -16.78
CA THR A 138 16.64 -17.86 -17.00
C THR A 138 15.89 -16.71 -17.66
N TYR A 139 15.90 -15.55 -17.00
CA TYR A 139 15.50 -14.30 -17.63
C TYR A 139 16.68 -13.69 -18.41
N PRO A 140 16.54 -13.39 -19.71
CA PRO A 140 17.64 -12.91 -20.53
C PRO A 140 18.32 -11.66 -19.95
N GLU A 141 19.66 -11.67 -19.89
CA GLU A 141 20.42 -10.56 -19.30
C GLU A 141 20.22 -9.25 -20.08
N THR A 142 20.12 -9.34 -21.41
CA THR A 142 19.87 -8.19 -22.28
C THR A 142 18.54 -7.49 -21.97
N TRP A 143 17.56 -8.23 -21.41
CA TRP A 143 16.25 -7.68 -21.06
C TRP A 143 16.24 -6.97 -19.71
N LYS A 144 17.31 -7.10 -18.92
CA LYS A 144 17.51 -6.36 -17.66
C LYS A 144 18.13 -4.98 -17.90
N ASN A 145 18.74 -4.78 -19.07
CA ASN A 145 19.36 -3.52 -19.45
C ASN A 145 18.32 -2.53 -19.99
N THR A 146 18.38 -1.28 -19.53
CA THR A 146 17.39 -0.25 -19.89
C THR A 146 18.06 1.09 -20.14
N TYR A 147 17.50 1.90 -21.03
CA TYR A 147 17.88 3.32 -21.09
C TYR A 147 17.25 4.08 -19.93
N ILE A 148 18.05 4.84 -19.19
CA ILE A 148 17.55 5.72 -18.13
C ILE A 148 17.29 7.09 -18.74
N LEU A 149 16.03 7.51 -18.77
CA LEU A 149 15.64 8.84 -19.22
C LEU A 149 15.33 9.73 -18.00
N PRO A 150 16.12 10.78 -17.75
CA PRO A 150 15.82 11.74 -16.70
C PRO A 150 14.58 12.56 -17.05
N LYS A 151 13.51 12.43 -16.27
CA LYS A 151 12.28 13.23 -16.44
C LYS A 151 12.14 14.26 -15.35
N HIS A 152 12.09 15.54 -15.74
CA HIS A 152 11.91 16.65 -14.81
C HIS A 152 10.56 16.55 -14.07
N LYS A 153 10.60 16.68 -12.74
CA LYS A 153 9.44 16.57 -11.84
C LYS A 153 8.85 17.93 -11.44
N GLY A 154 9.60 19.02 -11.64
CA GLY A 154 9.27 20.38 -11.18
C GLY A 154 10.40 20.97 -10.32
N GLY A 155 10.45 22.30 -10.18
CA GLY A 155 11.55 23.01 -9.52
C GLY A 155 12.58 23.57 -10.51
N ALA A 156 13.77 23.90 -10.01
CA ALA A 156 14.88 24.36 -10.84
C ALA A 156 15.40 23.22 -11.72
N LYS A 157 15.44 23.44 -13.04
CA LYS A 157 15.92 22.47 -14.03
C LYS A 157 17.42 22.19 -13.92
N THR A 158 18.17 23.04 -13.23
CA THR A 158 19.59 22.86 -12.97
C THR A 158 19.86 21.83 -11.86
N SER A 159 18.89 21.53 -10.99
CA SER A 159 19.14 20.62 -9.87
C SER A 159 18.80 19.17 -10.21
N ALA A 160 19.77 18.26 -10.01
CA ALA A 160 19.59 16.81 -10.21
C ALA A 160 18.42 16.23 -9.39
N CYS A 161 18.19 16.77 -8.19
CA CYS A 161 17.13 16.30 -7.31
C CYS A 161 15.72 16.50 -7.89
N ASN A 162 15.57 17.38 -8.88
CA ASN A 162 14.32 17.67 -9.56
C ASN A 162 14.04 16.75 -10.75
N TYR A 163 14.84 15.71 -10.97
CA TYR A 163 14.60 14.71 -12.00
C TYR A 163 14.21 13.36 -11.39
N ARG A 164 13.49 12.55 -12.18
CA ARG A 164 13.18 11.15 -11.87
C ARG A 164 13.79 10.26 -12.95
N PRO A 165 14.36 9.10 -12.59
CA PRO A 165 14.78 8.13 -13.59
C PRO A 165 13.56 7.44 -14.18
N ILE A 166 13.43 7.40 -15.51
CA ILE A 166 12.47 6.56 -16.22
C ILE A 166 13.24 5.49 -16.97
N ASN A 167 13.02 4.24 -16.60
CA ASN A 167 13.62 3.11 -17.27
C ASN A 167 12.81 2.77 -18.53
N ILE A 168 13.46 2.87 -19.68
CA ILE A 168 12.93 2.43 -20.97
C ILE A 168 13.45 1.01 -21.20
N THR A 169 12.59 0.04 -20.87
CA THR A 169 12.86 -1.40 -21.05
C THR A 169 12.62 -1.84 -22.49
N PRO A 170 13.30 -2.91 -22.95
CA PRO A 170 12.98 -3.58 -24.21
C PRO A 170 11.49 -3.89 -24.33
N VAL A 171 10.95 -3.83 -25.55
CA VAL A 171 9.51 -4.06 -25.72
C VAL A 171 9.15 -5.51 -25.44
N ILE A 172 10.03 -6.45 -25.79
CA ILE A 172 9.84 -7.88 -25.56
C ILE A 172 9.72 -8.22 -24.06
N SER A 173 10.53 -7.59 -23.20
CA SER A 173 10.44 -7.80 -21.74
C SER A 173 9.12 -7.29 -21.18
N ARG A 174 8.70 -6.09 -21.59
CA ARG A 174 7.40 -5.53 -21.19
C ARG A 174 6.22 -6.41 -21.58
N ILE A 175 6.29 -7.10 -22.71
CA ILE A 175 5.24 -8.05 -23.12
C ILE A 175 5.22 -9.24 -22.15
N MET A 176 6.37 -9.83 -21.84
CA MET A 176 6.47 -10.94 -20.89
C MET A 176 5.98 -10.54 -19.50
N GLU A 177 6.48 -9.41 -18.98
CA GLU A 177 6.07 -8.82 -17.70
C GLU A 177 4.57 -8.60 -17.65
N LYS A 178 3.97 -8.09 -18.73
CA LYS A 178 2.53 -7.85 -18.79
C LYS A 178 1.72 -9.15 -18.69
N VAL A 179 2.14 -10.20 -19.39
CA VAL A 179 1.46 -11.51 -19.31
C VAL A 179 1.55 -12.09 -17.90
N ILE A 180 2.71 -11.95 -17.24
CA ILE A 180 2.91 -12.40 -15.86
C ILE A 180 2.06 -11.56 -14.89
N GLU A 181 2.05 -10.24 -15.05
CA GLU A 181 1.26 -9.29 -14.24
C GLU A 181 -0.23 -9.63 -14.30
N ASP A 182 -0.77 -9.88 -15.50
CA ASP A 182 -2.17 -10.24 -15.70
C ASP A 182 -2.52 -11.54 -14.96
N GLN A 183 -1.69 -12.58 -15.10
CA GLN A 183 -1.91 -13.86 -14.41
C GLN A 183 -1.78 -13.76 -12.89
N MET A 184 -0.80 -13.00 -12.39
CA MET A 184 -0.64 -12.75 -10.96
C MET A 184 -1.83 -11.97 -10.41
N SER A 185 -2.27 -10.93 -11.12
CA SER A 185 -3.42 -10.12 -10.73
C SER A 185 -4.70 -10.96 -10.68
N ASP A 186 -4.93 -11.80 -11.69
CA ASP A 186 -6.06 -12.73 -11.72
C ASP A 186 -5.98 -13.74 -10.57
N TYR A 187 -4.80 -14.27 -10.27
CA TYR A 187 -4.60 -15.15 -9.13
C TYR A 187 -4.93 -14.44 -7.81
N PHE A 188 -4.42 -13.24 -7.58
CA PHE A 188 -4.68 -12.49 -6.35
C PHE A 188 -6.15 -12.11 -6.22
N LEU A 189 -6.81 -11.70 -7.31
CA LEU A 189 -8.23 -11.39 -7.33
C LEU A 189 -9.09 -12.64 -7.08
N LYS A 190 -8.74 -13.78 -7.70
CA LYS A 190 -9.44 -15.06 -7.53
C LYS A 190 -9.32 -15.57 -6.10
N HIS A 191 -8.13 -15.50 -5.52
CA HIS A 191 -7.88 -15.98 -4.17
C HIS A 191 -8.19 -14.93 -3.10
N LYS A 192 -8.46 -13.68 -3.50
CA LYS A 192 -8.75 -12.53 -2.62
C LYS A 192 -7.68 -12.25 -1.58
N LEU A 193 -6.46 -12.74 -1.74
CA LEU A 193 -5.43 -12.78 -0.69
C LEU A 193 -4.34 -11.74 -0.93
N ASP A 194 -4.09 -10.90 0.06
CA ASP A 194 -2.91 -10.04 0.14
C ASP A 194 -2.42 -9.95 1.59
N LEU A 195 -1.15 -10.25 1.84
CA LEU A 195 -0.55 -10.34 3.19
C LEU A 195 -1.33 -11.22 4.18
N GLY A 196 -2.16 -12.16 3.70
CA GLY A 196 -3.04 -13.00 4.53
C GLY A 196 -4.41 -12.37 4.85
N LEU A 197 -4.71 -11.19 4.31
CA LEU A 197 -6.02 -10.54 4.34
C LEU A 197 -6.87 -11.02 3.17
N ILE A 198 -8.18 -11.16 3.43
CA ILE A 198 -9.15 -11.50 2.40
C ILE A 198 -9.99 -10.25 2.11
N TYR A 199 -9.98 -9.76 0.88
CA TYR A 199 -10.86 -8.65 0.50
C TYR A 199 -11.78 -9.06 -0.65
N SER A 200 -13.03 -8.64 -0.58
CA SER A 200 -13.99 -8.86 -1.67
C SER A 200 -13.83 -7.84 -2.80
N GLN A 201 -14.48 -8.09 -3.94
CA GLN A 201 -14.46 -7.17 -5.10
C GLN A 201 -14.98 -5.76 -4.77
N ASN A 202 -15.87 -5.63 -3.77
CA ASN A 202 -16.34 -4.35 -3.26
C ASN A 202 -15.48 -3.79 -2.11
N LEU A 203 -14.24 -4.29 -1.94
CA LEU A 203 -13.29 -3.93 -0.88
C LEU A 203 -13.86 -4.08 0.54
N SER A 204 -14.81 -5.01 0.72
CA SER A 204 -15.33 -5.36 2.03
C SER A 204 -14.44 -6.42 2.69
N PHE A 205 -14.23 -6.26 3.99
CA PHE A 205 -13.47 -7.19 4.82
C PHE A 205 -14.37 -8.12 5.64
N SER A 206 -15.69 -8.09 5.43
CA SER A 206 -16.64 -8.90 6.22
C SER A 206 -16.37 -10.40 6.11
N GLU A 207 -15.98 -10.89 4.92
CA GLU A 207 -15.61 -12.30 4.71
C GLU A 207 -14.36 -12.68 5.52
N HIS A 208 -13.32 -11.85 5.47
CA HIS A 208 -12.13 -12.03 6.29
C HIS A 208 -12.45 -12.04 7.78
N ILE A 209 -13.26 -11.09 8.25
CA ILE A 209 -13.65 -10.97 9.66
C ILE A 209 -14.42 -12.22 10.10
N SER A 210 -15.37 -12.69 9.31
CA SER A 210 -16.07 -13.96 9.57
C SER A 210 -15.10 -15.14 9.68
N ASN A 211 -14.10 -15.21 8.79
CA ASN A 211 -13.08 -16.26 8.81
C ASN A 211 -12.18 -16.19 10.06
N GLN A 212 -11.73 -15.00 10.45
CA GLN A 212 -10.94 -14.82 11.68
C GLN A 212 -11.75 -15.14 12.93
N VAL A 213 -12.98 -14.66 13.03
CA VAL A 213 -13.89 -14.99 14.14
C VAL A 213 -14.10 -16.49 14.27
N SER A 214 -14.27 -17.20 13.14
CA SER A 214 -14.48 -18.65 13.12
C SER A 214 -13.21 -19.41 13.51
N LYS A 215 -12.04 -19.01 13.02
CA LYS A 215 -10.73 -19.54 13.44
C LYS A 215 -10.52 -19.35 14.95
N SER A 216 -10.73 -18.15 15.45
CA SER A 216 -10.58 -17.82 16.87
C SER A 216 -11.54 -18.59 17.77
N ARG A 217 -12.81 -18.76 17.36
CA ARG A 217 -13.79 -19.57 18.12
C ARG A 217 -13.44 -21.05 18.18
N ARG A 218 -12.91 -21.62 17.08
CA ARG A 218 -12.43 -23.01 17.08
C ARG A 218 -11.27 -23.21 18.05
N LEU A 219 -10.31 -22.29 18.05
CA LEU A 219 -9.21 -22.31 19.02
C LEU A 219 -9.72 -22.18 20.45
N ILE A 220 -10.64 -21.25 20.73
CA ILE A 220 -11.27 -21.14 22.05
C ILE A 220 -11.93 -22.47 22.46
N GLY A 221 -12.69 -23.10 21.56
CA GLY A 221 -13.30 -24.41 21.81
C GLY A 221 -12.27 -25.49 22.15
N PHE A 222 -11.15 -25.53 21.41
CA PHE A 222 -10.02 -26.41 21.70
C PHE A 222 -9.43 -26.14 23.09
N LEU A 223 -9.19 -24.88 23.45
CA LEU A 223 -8.66 -24.49 24.76
C LEU A 223 -9.60 -24.89 25.90
N LEU A 224 -10.90 -24.61 25.75
CA LEU A 224 -11.90 -24.90 26.78
C LEU A 224 -12.06 -26.40 27.03
N ARG A 225 -11.94 -27.23 25.97
CA ARG A 225 -12.08 -28.69 26.07
C ARG A 225 -10.84 -29.37 26.63
N ASN A 226 -9.65 -28.89 26.30
CA ASN A 226 -8.39 -29.59 26.60
C ASN A 226 -7.62 -29.00 27.80
N LEU A 227 -7.96 -27.80 28.25
CA LEU A 227 -7.34 -27.20 29.42
C LEU A 227 -8.33 -27.12 30.57
N TYR A 228 -7.88 -27.51 31.77
CA TYR A 228 -8.68 -27.45 32.98
C TYR A 228 -8.50 -26.14 33.75
N ARG A 229 -7.26 -25.64 33.88
CA ARG A 229 -6.95 -24.44 34.65
C ARG A 229 -7.24 -23.16 33.87
N ASN A 230 -7.86 -22.19 34.56
CA ASN A 230 -8.22 -20.91 33.97
C ASN A 230 -6.99 -20.06 33.62
N GLU A 231 -5.90 -20.10 34.41
CA GLU A 231 -4.69 -19.35 34.06
C GLU A 231 -4.11 -19.81 32.72
N SER A 232 -4.04 -21.13 32.50
CA SER A 232 -3.55 -21.71 31.23
C SER A 232 -4.45 -21.33 30.05
N ARG A 233 -5.78 -21.33 30.24
CA ARG A 233 -6.74 -20.89 29.21
C ARG A 233 -6.52 -19.42 28.84
N ILE A 234 -6.35 -18.54 29.84
CA ILE A 234 -6.12 -17.11 29.64
C ILE A 234 -4.78 -16.88 28.94
N LEU A 235 -3.73 -17.59 29.36
CA LEU A 235 -2.41 -17.52 28.75
C LEU A 235 -2.46 -17.91 27.27
N LEU A 236 -2.98 -19.09 26.93
CA LEU A 236 -3.07 -19.53 25.54
C LEU A 236 -4.07 -18.71 24.72
N TYR A 237 -5.10 -18.13 25.35
CA TYR A 237 -5.94 -17.14 24.66
C TYR A 237 -5.13 -15.91 24.24
N LYS A 238 -4.29 -15.36 25.14
CA LYS A 238 -3.41 -14.22 24.85
C LYS A 238 -2.39 -14.54 23.75
N PHE A 239 -1.87 -15.77 23.71
CA PHE A 239 -0.82 -16.19 22.76
C PHE A 239 -1.34 -16.68 21.41
N CYS A 240 -2.46 -17.41 21.36
CA CYS A 240 -2.90 -18.09 20.14
C CYS A 240 -4.15 -17.48 19.51
N VAL A 241 -5.07 -16.94 20.33
CA VAL A 241 -6.36 -16.44 19.85
C VAL A 241 -6.31 -14.93 19.62
N ARG A 242 -5.78 -14.18 20.58
CA ARG A 242 -5.75 -12.71 20.53
C ARG A 242 -4.96 -12.16 19.33
N PRO A 243 -3.79 -12.71 18.92
CA PRO A 243 -3.09 -12.20 17.75
C PRO A 243 -3.91 -12.27 16.46
N LEU A 244 -4.82 -13.24 16.32
CA LEU A 244 -5.72 -13.33 15.17
C LEU A 244 -6.73 -12.18 15.10
N LEU A 245 -7.04 -11.57 16.25
CA LEU A 245 -7.99 -10.46 16.38
C LEU A 245 -7.29 -9.09 16.42
N ASP A 246 -6.00 -9.08 16.78
CA ASP A 246 -5.15 -7.89 16.81
C ASP A 246 -4.49 -7.63 15.45
N TYR A 247 -4.22 -8.69 14.67
CA TYR A 247 -3.62 -8.59 13.34
C TYR A 247 -4.48 -7.70 12.44
N CYS A 248 -3.84 -6.70 11.83
CA CYS A 248 -4.50 -5.68 11.01
C CYS A 248 -5.70 -5.00 11.70
N SER A 249 -5.58 -4.69 13.00
CA SER A 249 -6.59 -3.97 13.79
C SER A 249 -7.08 -2.67 13.15
N PHE A 250 -6.27 -2.02 12.30
CA PHE A 250 -6.62 -0.80 11.55
C PHE A 250 -7.69 -1.06 10.48
N ILE A 251 -7.72 -2.26 9.90
CA ILE A 251 -8.78 -2.67 8.97
C ILE A 251 -10.07 -2.86 9.74
N PHE A 252 -10.04 -3.63 10.83
CA PHE A 252 -11.22 -3.90 11.66
C PHE A 252 -11.83 -2.61 12.22
N SER A 253 -11.02 -1.63 12.59
CA SER A 253 -11.51 -0.33 13.11
C SER A 253 -12.18 0.55 12.04
N SER A 254 -11.89 0.33 10.76
CA SER A 254 -12.49 1.04 9.63
C SER A 254 -13.75 0.37 9.06
N THR A 255 -14.05 -0.86 9.49
CA THR A 255 -15.22 -1.62 9.03
C THR A 255 -16.56 -1.18 9.65
N ARG A 256 -17.65 -1.79 9.18
CA ARG A 256 -19.01 -1.60 9.69
C ARG A 256 -19.11 -2.01 11.16
N ILE A 257 -20.03 -1.40 11.89
CA ILE A 257 -20.21 -1.68 13.32
C ILE A 257 -20.53 -3.16 13.59
N GLU A 258 -21.35 -3.78 12.75
CA GLU A 258 -21.69 -5.20 12.83
C GLU A 258 -20.45 -6.11 12.85
N ASP A 259 -19.44 -5.79 12.03
CA ASP A 259 -18.24 -6.59 11.94
C ASP A 259 -17.33 -6.38 13.16
N LYS A 260 -17.25 -5.14 13.67
CA LYS A 260 -16.57 -4.83 14.95
C LYS A 260 -17.18 -5.62 16.11
N LEU A 261 -18.52 -5.71 16.15
CA LEU A 261 -19.25 -6.49 17.16
C LEU A 261 -18.96 -7.98 17.07
N LYS A 262 -18.82 -8.54 15.86
CA LYS A 262 -18.43 -9.95 15.68
C LYS A 262 -17.05 -10.25 16.25
N VAL A 263 -16.07 -9.37 16.00
CA VAL A 263 -14.71 -9.51 16.54
C VAL A 263 -14.72 -9.39 18.07
N GLU A 264 -15.42 -8.38 18.63
CA GLU A 264 -15.58 -8.22 20.08
C GLU A 264 -16.28 -9.42 20.74
N GLY A 265 -17.25 -10.00 20.02
CA GLY A 265 -18.00 -11.18 20.42
C GLY A 265 -17.12 -12.41 20.71
N VAL A 266 -15.92 -12.48 20.14
CA VAL A 266 -14.98 -13.58 20.41
C VAL A 266 -14.46 -13.52 21.84
N GLN A 267 -13.99 -12.35 22.31
CA GLN A 267 -13.53 -12.21 23.68
C GLN A 267 -14.68 -12.30 24.67
N ARG A 268 -15.84 -11.70 24.36
CA ARG A 268 -17.07 -11.84 25.16
C ARG A 268 -17.47 -13.30 25.38
N TYR A 269 -17.38 -14.11 24.33
CA TYR A 269 -17.65 -15.54 24.40
C TYR A 269 -16.62 -16.26 25.30
N PHE A 270 -15.33 -15.98 25.10
CA PHE A 270 -14.26 -16.58 25.90
C PHE A 270 -14.42 -16.27 27.39
N THR A 271 -14.56 -15.00 27.76
CA THR A 271 -14.62 -14.58 29.18
C THR A 271 -15.82 -15.19 29.89
N ARG A 272 -16.98 -15.24 29.23
CA ARG A 272 -18.18 -15.90 29.77
C ARG A 272 -17.96 -17.40 29.99
N LYS A 273 -17.32 -18.09 29.03
CA LYS A 273 -17.09 -19.54 29.14
C LYS A 273 -16.06 -19.92 30.20
N VAL A 274 -15.03 -19.09 30.40
CA VAL A 274 -14.00 -19.34 31.42
C VAL A 274 -14.53 -19.14 32.84
N LEU A 275 -15.37 -18.12 33.05
CA LEU A 275 -15.93 -17.83 34.38
C LEU A 275 -17.20 -18.62 34.70
N GLY A 276 -17.80 -19.29 33.72
CA GLY A 276 -19.06 -20.04 33.92
C GLY A 276 -20.25 -19.15 34.30
N THR A 277 -20.14 -17.83 34.13
CA THR A 277 -21.17 -16.87 34.53
C THR A 277 -22.39 -16.94 33.65
N ASP A 278 -23.55 -16.74 34.27
CA ASP A 278 -24.81 -16.42 33.60
C ASP A 278 -24.75 -15.05 32.88
N ASN A 279 -25.82 -14.68 32.18
CA ASN A 279 -25.87 -13.43 31.41
C ASN A 279 -25.83 -12.16 32.28
N GLY A 280 -25.85 -12.26 33.61
CA GLY A 280 -25.93 -11.13 34.53
C GLY A 280 -24.63 -10.33 34.73
N THR A 281 -23.45 -10.95 34.60
CA THR A 281 -22.18 -10.21 34.76
C THR A 281 -21.87 -9.33 33.55
N ASN A 282 -21.45 -8.09 33.79
CA ASN A 282 -21.02 -7.20 32.71
C ASN A 282 -19.70 -7.71 32.07
N TYR A 283 -19.55 -7.51 30.77
CA TYR A 283 -18.34 -7.84 30.01
C TYR A 283 -17.08 -7.16 30.54
N SER A 284 -17.14 -5.88 30.94
CA SER A 284 -15.96 -5.18 31.50
C SER A 284 -15.48 -5.87 32.79
N THR A 285 -16.41 -6.11 33.71
CA THR A 285 -16.14 -6.81 34.98
C THR A 285 -15.55 -8.20 34.75
N ARG A 286 -16.08 -8.97 33.78
CA ARG A 286 -15.47 -10.27 33.42
C ARG A 286 -14.04 -10.13 32.90
N CYS A 287 -13.74 -9.08 32.15
CA CYS A 287 -12.38 -8.82 31.66
C CYS A 287 -11.44 -8.46 32.82
N GLU A 288 -11.88 -7.61 33.75
CA GLU A 288 -11.14 -7.24 34.96
C GLU A 288 -10.79 -8.46 35.82
N ILE A 289 -11.78 -9.31 36.13
CA ILE A 289 -11.58 -10.56 36.89
C ILE A 289 -10.51 -11.46 36.23
N LEU A 290 -10.50 -11.53 34.90
CA LEU A 290 -9.58 -12.38 34.14
C LEU A 290 -8.24 -11.70 33.83
N GLY A 291 -8.00 -10.48 34.29
CA GLY A 291 -6.79 -9.72 33.95
C GLY A 291 -6.66 -9.50 32.44
N LEU A 292 -7.78 -9.18 31.78
CA LEU A 292 -7.87 -8.84 30.37
C LEU A 292 -8.38 -7.41 30.23
N GLU A 293 -7.83 -6.69 29.27
CA GLU A 293 -8.43 -5.47 28.75
C GLU A 293 -9.52 -5.85 27.74
N THR A 294 -10.58 -5.05 27.62
CA THR A 294 -11.56 -5.23 26.55
C THR A 294 -10.89 -5.15 25.19
N LEU A 295 -11.36 -5.97 24.25
CA LEU A 295 -10.67 -6.15 22.98
C LEU A 295 -10.77 -4.88 22.10
N TRP A 296 -11.85 -4.12 22.20
CA TRP A 296 -11.97 -2.83 21.51
C TRP A 296 -10.95 -1.80 22.03
N LEU A 297 -10.73 -1.72 23.35
CA LEU A 297 -9.80 -0.77 23.95
C LEU A 297 -8.36 -1.12 23.57
N ARG A 298 -8.04 -2.41 23.57
CA ARG A 298 -6.77 -2.91 23.07
C ARG A 298 -6.53 -2.53 21.60
N ARG A 299 -7.51 -2.74 20.71
CA ARG A 299 -7.39 -2.34 19.29
C ARG A 299 -7.27 -0.82 19.12
N LEU A 300 -7.95 -0.04 19.97
CA LEU A 300 -7.82 1.42 19.98
C LEU A 300 -6.37 1.84 20.27
N ARG A 301 -5.74 1.24 21.29
CA ARG A 301 -4.33 1.46 21.64
C ARG A 301 -3.39 1.10 20.50
N LEU A 302 -3.52 -0.11 19.94
CA LEU A 302 -2.71 -0.56 18.80
C LEU A 302 -2.78 0.41 17.62
N ASN A 303 -3.98 0.90 17.30
CA ASN A 303 -4.20 1.81 16.19
C ASN A 303 -3.72 3.25 16.48
N LEU A 304 -3.81 3.73 17.72
CA LEU A 304 -3.23 5.01 18.12
C LEU A 304 -1.70 4.97 18.15
N SER A 305 -1.10 3.86 18.61
CA SER A 305 0.35 3.64 18.48
C SER A 305 0.79 3.62 17.02
N LEU A 306 0.02 2.96 16.13
CA LEU A 306 0.28 3.00 14.69
C LEU A 306 0.18 4.44 14.16
N PHE A 307 -0.84 5.19 14.54
CA PHE A 307 -1.01 6.58 14.13
C PHE A 307 0.14 7.48 14.62
N TYR A 308 0.59 7.33 15.86
CA TYR A 308 1.79 8.01 16.38
C TYR A 308 3.02 7.74 15.51
N LYS A 309 3.25 6.47 15.15
CA LYS A 309 4.40 6.09 14.32
C LYS A 309 4.31 6.68 12.90
N LEU A 310 3.11 6.83 12.35
CA LEU A 310 2.88 7.49 11.07
C LEU A 310 3.19 9.00 11.15
N LEU A 311 2.71 9.69 12.19
CA LEU A 311 2.97 11.13 12.38
C LEU A 311 4.46 11.43 12.56
N ASN A 312 5.19 10.57 13.27
CA ASN A 312 6.62 10.74 13.55
C ASN A 312 7.53 10.06 12.51
N GLN A 313 6.97 9.57 11.40
CA GLN A 313 7.70 8.90 10.31
C GLN A 313 8.60 7.74 10.78
N ILE A 314 8.19 7.04 11.85
CA ILE A 314 8.87 5.86 12.38
C ILE A 314 8.61 4.64 11.47
N VAL A 315 7.49 4.64 10.75
CA VAL A 315 7.18 3.62 9.72
C VAL A 315 7.57 4.16 8.34
N HIS A 316 8.06 3.28 7.46
CA HIS A 316 8.25 3.61 6.05
C HIS A 316 6.94 4.06 5.41
N THR A 317 6.80 5.36 5.22
CA THR A 317 5.69 5.96 4.49
C THR A 317 6.19 7.14 3.65
N PRO A 318 5.67 7.33 2.42
CA PRO A 318 5.88 8.55 1.65
C PRO A 318 5.57 9.81 2.48
N ALA A 319 6.36 10.86 2.37
CA ALA A 319 6.37 12.02 3.29
C ALA A 319 5.05 12.83 3.45
N ASN A 320 3.96 12.46 2.78
CA ASN A 320 2.77 13.30 2.58
C ASN A 320 1.46 12.78 3.22
N TYR A 321 1.49 11.73 4.05
CA TYR A 321 0.25 11.07 4.51
C TYR A 321 -0.55 11.83 5.58
N THR A 322 0.09 12.67 6.40
CA THR A 322 -0.57 13.40 7.48
C THR A 322 -0.02 14.81 7.57
N ARG A 323 -0.88 15.81 7.35
CA ARG A 323 -0.51 17.23 7.49
C ARG A 323 -0.81 17.68 8.92
N SER A 324 0.16 18.25 9.60
CA SER A 324 -0.08 19.01 10.83
C SER A 324 -1.12 20.11 10.55
N SER A 325 -1.98 20.40 11.52
CA SER A 325 -2.90 21.54 11.39
C SER A 325 -2.07 22.80 11.12
N GLY A 326 -2.40 23.56 10.07
CA GLY A 326 -1.70 24.79 9.75
C GLY A 326 -1.73 25.76 10.95
N ASN A 327 -0.65 26.51 11.13
CA ASN A 327 -0.61 27.60 12.11
C ASN A 327 -1.72 28.60 11.76
N THR A 328 -2.79 28.64 12.56
CA THR A 328 -3.69 29.79 12.58
C THR A 328 -2.89 30.99 13.08
N GLY A 329 -3.11 32.19 12.50
CA GLY A 329 -2.40 33.43 12.88
C GLY A 329 -2.59 33.91 14.33
N TYR A 330 -3.25 33.09 15.16
CA TYR A 330 -3.48 33.29 16.58
C TYR A 330 -3.49 31.94 17.30
N ASN A 331 -3.02 31.91 18.56
CA ASN A 331 -2.98 30.71 19.39
C ASN A 331 -4.38 30.35 19.89
N LEU A 332 -4.96 29.30 19.30
CA LEU A 332 -6.12 28.63 19.88
C LEU A 332 -5.67 27.79 21.09
N ARG A 333 -6.38 27.86 22.22
CA ARG A 333 -6.08 27.03 23.39
C ARG A 333 -6.24 25.54 23.01
N HIS A 334 -5.32 24.68 23.46
CA HIS A 334 -5.30 23.22 23.22
C HIS A 334 -5.04 22.73 21.77
N THR A 335 -4.56 23.56 20.85
CA THR A 335 -4.27 23.13 19.45
C THR A 335 -2.87 22.57 19.22
N LYS A 336 -1.96 22.63 20.21
CA LYS A 336 -0.60 22.11 20.05
C LYS A 336 -0.62 20.61 19.77
N GLY A 337 0.03 20.18 18.69
CA GLY A 337 0.08 18.77 18.27
C GLY A 337 -1.23 18.21 17.71
N THR A 338 -2.17 19.04 17.22
CA THR A 338 -3.34 18.56 16.46
C THR A 338 -2.97 18.26 15.00
N VAL A 339 -3.73 17.34 14.41
CA VAL A 339 -3.60 16.95 13.00
C VAL A 339 -4.75 17.57 12.20
N ALA A 340 -4.45 18.02 10.98
CA ALA A 340 -5.49 18.52 10.08
C ALA A 340 -6.47 17.40 9.71
N ILE A 341 -7.77 17.65 9.85
CA ILE A 341 -8.80 16.71 9.43
C ILE A 341 -9.27 17.10 8.03
N GLU A 342 -9.15 16.18 7.07
CA GLU A 342 -9.66 16.41 5.72
C GLU A 342 -11.19 16.48 5.72
N PRO A 343 -11.82 17.44 5.00
CA PRO A 343 -13.26 17.49 4.86
C PRO A 343 -13.77 16.25 4.11
N CYS A 344 -14.72 15.53 4.71
CA CYS A 344 -15.22 14.25 4.19
C CYS A 344 -16.69 14.35 3.80
N LYS A 345 -17.02 14.04 2.54
CA LYS A 345 -18.39 14.07 2.02
C LYS A 345 -19.19 12.79 2.29
N THR A 346 -18.53 11.68 2.62
CA THR A 346 -19.17 10.36 2.78
C THR A 346 -18.80 9.72 4.11
N ALA A 347 -19.74 8.97 4.69
CA ALA A 347 -19.51 8.18 5.90
C ALA A 347 -18.38 7.13 5.70
N THR A 348 -18.23 6.59 4.49
CA THR A 348 -17.13 5.68 4.15
C THR A 348 -15.78 6.36 4.29
N ARG A 349 -15.63 7.60 3.80
CA ARG A 349 -14.37 8.36 3.94
C ARG A 349 -14.10 8.75 5.40
N GLN A 350 -15.13 9.08 6.18
CA GLN A 350 -14.99 9.37 7.62
C GLN A 350 -14.45 8.16 8.41
N ARG A 351 -14.82 6.94 7.99
CA ARG A 351 -14.33 5.68 8.61
C ARG A 351 -12.92 5.31 8.19
N PHE A 352 -12.36 5.95 7.17
CA PHE A 352 -11.00 5.69 6.73
C PHE A 352 -10.01 5.96 7.87
N PHE A 353 -9.01 5.07 8.00
CA PHE A 353 -8.13 5.04 9.17
C PHE A 353 -7.54 6.41 9.52
N LEU A 354 -6.92 7.10 8.55
CA LEU A 354 -6.26 8.39 8.80
C LEU A 354 -7.24 9.48 9.25
N VAL A 355 -8.44 9.52 8.66
CA VAL A 355 -9.46 10.51 9.01
C VAL A 355 -10.00 10.24 10.41
N ARG A 356 -10.41 8.99 10.66
CA ARG A 356 -10.95 8.55 11.95
C ARG A 356 -9.94 8.78 13.07
N TYR A 357 -8.70 8.34 12.88
CA TYR A 357 -7.69 8.44 13.93
C TYR A 357 -7.14 9.86 14.09
N ALA A 358 -7.20 10.74 13.08
CA ALA A 358 -6.96 12.17 13.29
C ALA A 358 -8.03 12.81 14.20
N GLN A 359 -9.31 12.44 14.04
CA GLN A 359 -10.39 12.90 14.91
C GLN A 359 -10.24 12.41 16.35
N ILE A 360 -9.90 11.13 16.54
CA ILE A 360 -9.64 10.55 17.86
C ILE A 360 -8.41 11.18 18.49
N TRP A 361 -7.33 11.34 17.72
CA TRP A 361 -6.09 11.95 18.15
C TRP A 361 -6.33 13.36 18.71
N ASN A 362 -7.06 14.21 17.98
CA ASN A 362 -7.32 15.58 18.40
C ASN A 362 -8.14 15.70 19.70
N LYS A 363 -8.83 14.62 20.12
CA LYS A 363 -9.52 14.54 21.42
C LYS A 363 -8.60 14.11 22.57
N LEU A 364 -7.36 13.70 22.30
CA LEU A 364 -6.40 13.32 23.34
C LEU A 364 -5.83 14.55 24.06
N PRO A 365 -5.49 14.42 25.36
CA PRO A 365 -4.81 15.46 26.11
C PRO A 365 -3.53 15.93 25.44
N GLU A 366 -3.20 17.20 25.59
CA GLU A 366 -1.98 17.80 25.03
C GLU A 366 -0.72 17.07 25.49
N LYS A 367 -0.64 16.69 26.77
CA LYS A 367 0.45 15.88 27.34
C LYS A 367 0.67 14.57 26.58
N THR A 368 -0.41 13.92 26.16
CA THR A 368 -0.35 12.65 25.43
C THR A 368 0.08 12.86 23.99
N ARG A 369 -0.44 13.91 23.32
CA ARG A 369 -0.10 14.22 21.92
C ARG A 369 1.34 14.69 21.73
N LEU A 370 1.90 15.41 22.71
CA LEU A 370 3.25 15.96 22.66
C LEU A 370 4.34 15.00 23.17
N ALA A 371 4.02 13.72 23.37
CA ALA A 371 4.99 12.74 23.81
C ALA A 371 6.15 12.58 22.79
N SER A 372 7.38 12.72 23.27
CA SER A 372 8.60 12.73 22.45
C SER A 372 9.04 11.36 21.93
N THR A 373 8.58 10.27 22.53
CA THR A 373 8.94 8.90 22.13
C THR A 373 7.69 8.02 22.11
N LEU A 374 7.75 6.91 21.36
CA LEU A 374 6.67 5.93 21.36
C LEU A 374 6.39 5.37 22.75
N ALA A 375 7.42 5.09 23.55
CA ALA A 375 7.24 4.54 24.89
C ALA A 375 6.58 5.54 25.84
N SER A 376 6.97 6.83 25.79
CA SER A 376 6.32 7.87 26.58
C SER A 376 4.89 8.14 26.11
N PHE A 377 4.62 8.03 24.81
CA PHE A 377 3.27 8.10 24.25
C PHE A 377 2.40 6.95 24.75
N GLU A 378 2.87 5.70 24.65
CA GLU A 378 2.11 4.53 25.07
C GLU A 378 1.82 4.54 26.56
N LYS A 379 2.75 5.03 27.38
CA LYS A 379 2.51 5.24 28.81
C LYS A 379 1.44 6.31 29.05
N ALA A 380 1.59 7.51 28.49
CA ALA A 380 0.62 8.60 28.65
C ALA A 380 -0.77 8.24 28.12
N LEU A 381 -0.84 7.45 27.04
CA LEU A 381 -2.08 6.94 26.48
C LEU A 381 -2.78 5.98 27.44
N ASN A 382 -2.04 5.10 28.12
CA ASN A 382 -2.62 4.20 29.11
C ASN A 382 -3.21 4.97 30.30
N ASP A 383 -2.48 5.97 30.81
CA ASP A 383 -2.95 6.83 31.90
C ASP A 383 -4.26 7.53 31.48
N THR A 384 -4.25 8.15 30.30
CA THR A 384 -5.43 8.83 29.72
C THR A 384 -6.63 7.88 29.61
N LEU A 385 -6.44 6.69 29.03
CA LEU A 385 -7.53 5.74 28.79
C LEU A 385 -8.06 5.13 30.09
N SER A 386 -7.22 4.98 31.12
CA SER A 386 -7.64 4.48 32.43
C SER A 386 -8.59 5.46 33.14
N GLU A 387 -8.32 6.77 33.07
CA GLU A 387 -9.19 7.82 33.61
C GLU A 387 -10.57 7.81 32.93
N PHE A 388 -10.61 7.63 31.60
CA PHE A 388 -11.88 7.53 30.85
C PHE A 388 -12.73 6.31 31.22
N VAL A 389 -12.11 5.17 31.58
CA VAL A 389 -12.85 3.96 31.96
C VAL A 389 -13.48 4.11 33.35
N ILE A 390 -12.78 4.78 34.28
CA ILE A 390 -13.25 5.02 35.65
C ILE A 390 -14.51 5.90 35.65
N ASP A 391 -14.55 6.97 34.83
CA ASP A 391 -15.72 7.86 34.72
C ASP A 391 -17.00 7.17 34.21
N THR A 392 -16.86 6.09 33.44
CA THR A 392 -18.02 5.35 32.90
C THR A 392 -18.63 4.32 33.86
N SER A 393 -17.95 4.03 34.98
CA SER A 393 -18.38 3.00 35.94
C SER A 393 -19.54 3.41 36.87
N GLY A 394 -19.95 4.69 36.84
CA GLY A 394 -21.04 5.23 37.68
C GLY A 394 -22.47 5.08 37.13
N ASN A 395 -22.67 4.56 35.92
CA ASN A 395 -24.02 4.44 35.31
C ASN A 395 -24.32 3.00 34.87
N SER A 396 -25.29 2.37 35.54
CA SER A 396 -25.57 0.93 35.58
C SER A 396 -26.28 0.31 34.35
N HIS A 397 -26.16 0.92 33.16
CA HIS A 397 -26.72 0.34 31.93
C HIS A 397 -25.75 0.40 30.75
N VAL A 398 -25.01 -0.69 30.59
CA VAL A 398 -24.05 -0.92 29.49
C VAL A 398 -24.78 -1.03 28.16
N ARG A 399 -24.89 0.11 27.46
CA ARG A 399 -25.46 0.21 26.11
C ARG A 399 -24.39 -0.14 25.07
N VAL A 400 -24.84 -0.52 23.88
CA VAL A 400 -24.05 -0.78 22.66
C VAL A 400 -23.02 0.31 22.34
N SER A 401 -23.20 1.52 22.89
CA SER A 401 -22.25 2.64 22.89
C SER A 401 -20.86 2.32 23.50
N GLU A 402 -20.75 1.36 24.42
CA GLU A 402 -19.48 1.01 25.07
C GLU A 402 -18.50 0.22 24.19
N ILE A 403 -18.94 -0.37 23.08
CA ILE A 403 -18.02 -1.07 22.16
C ILE A 403 -17.30 -0.04 21.24
N ILE A 404 -17.67 1.24 21.37
CA ILE A 404 -17.24 2.33 20.48
C ILE A 404 -16.70 3.55 21.25
N GLY A 405 -16.91 3.63 22.58
CA GLY A 405 -16.39 4.71 23.42
C GLY A 405 -16.89 6.13 23.06
N PRO A 406 -16.55 7.15 23.87
CA PRO A 406 -16.87 8.57 23.64
C PRO A 406 -16.14 9.17 22.40
N PHE A 407 -15.31 8.37 21.74
CA PHE A 407 -14.55 8.74 20.56
C PHE A 407 -15.27 8.43 19.25
N ASN A 408 -16.58 8.15 19.30
CA ASN A 408 -17.38 7.98 18.09
C ASN A 408 -17.42 9.29 17.29
N VAL A 409 -16.76 9.27 16.14
CA VAL A 409 -17.17 9.98 14.93
C VAL A 409 -17.54 8.91 13.90
#